data_AF-A0A7X4KPZ0-F1
#
_entry.id   AF-A0A7X4KPZ0-F1
#
_cell.length_a   1.000
_cell.length_b   1.000
_cell.length_c   1.000
_cell.angle_alpha   90.00
_cell.angle_beta   90.00
_cell.angle_gamma   90.00
#
_symmetry.space_group_name_H-M   'P 1'
#
loop_
_entity.id
_entity.type
_entity.pdbx_description
1 polymer ?
#
loop_
_entity_poly.entity_id
_entity_poly.type
_entity_poly.pdbx_seq_one_letter_code
_entity_poly.pdbx_strand_id
1 'polypeptide(L)'
;MATTVPGSSSPDYPAYMATQLATRYTEASQTLLDTKTKAAADGVSGVSKLSSAMSTFSSALLALSGKKSVLANTASFSSDIGTATAGSAAAAGTYSFYVEQLATAGQVSYGGITDTVAAGSGSLNVVLADGTNFNVNLVNADKNLDGTLTAQEVATAINLAADNDSTVTASTLTVNGATTLVLTSNATGKDNAASIDASGVTNLALKGMLEDTSKQTQIVTAQNAVVWLGAPDGNPLSQNRIEQASNTFAVVNDVKMTFTKAQTGGVPATLTVATDNAGTKSNVQSFVDAYNALNKVLDELTFVGDTPNKKPPGPFANDAGLKALRSRMQDMLRKSTDGVSLPVFGITAQRDGSLAVKADRLATAIAANPAALDKIFGTSSLNNTSALLGGLDKLMSTWTNSVDGHIGERRQTNDRLQRTLSDRQDALDNLFNNSYKRYLQQFTALQSLQNQMSQNTGLFSALFADKSSS
;
A
#
# COMPACT_ATOMS: atom_id res chain seq x y z
N MET A 1 16.57 28.79 -39.85
CA MET A 1 16.19 30.11 -40.41
C MET A 1 17.21 30.48 -41.47
N ALA A 2 16.74 31.01 -42.60
CA ALA A 2 17.52 31.17 -43.83
C ALA A 2 18.81 32.00 -43.65
N THR A 3 19.90 31.45 -44.19
CA THR A 3 21.29 31.85 -44.05
C THR A 3 21.74 32.78 -45.18
N THR A 4 21.15 33.97 -45.30
CA THR A 4 21.74 35.01 -46.15
C THR A 4 22.59 35.90 -45.26
N VAL A 5 23.91 35.75 -45.36
CA VAL A 5 24.88 36.69 -44.75
C VAL A 5 24.54 38.07 -45.30
N PRO A 6 24.19 39.07 -44.46
CA PRO A 6 23.96 40.42 -44.95
C PRO A 6 25.20 40.90 -45.70
N GLY A 7 25.02 41.58 -46.84
CA GLY A 7 26.14 42.25 -47.50
C GLY A 7 26.78 43.26 -46.56
N SER A 8 28.08 43.55 -46.69
CA SER A 8 28.80 44.45 -45.77
C SER A 8 28.23 45.88 -45.71
N SER A 9 27.50 46.30 -46.75
CA SER A 9 26.76 47.56 -46.82
C SER A 9 25.36 47.53 -46.20
N SER A 10 24.85 46.35 -45.81
CA SER A 10 23.54 46.21 -45.19
C SER A 10 23.55 46.77 -43.76
N PRO A 11 22.53 47.54 -43.34
CA PRO A 11 22.38 48.00 -41.95
C PRO A 11 22.43 46.87 -40.91
N ASP A 12 22.08 45.64 -41.29
CA ASP A 12 22.03 44.48 -40.40
C ASP A 12 23.39 43.75 -40.26
N TYR A 13 24.37 44.08 -41.10
CA TYR A 13 25.68 43.42 -41.11
C TYR A 13 26.43 43.49 -39.78
N PRO A 14 26.49 44.65 -39.07
CA PRO A 14 27.18 44.73 -37.80
C PRO A 14 26.60 43.83 -36.72
N ALA A 15 25.27 43.78 -36.61
CA ALA A 15 24.59 42.92 -35.65
C ALA A 15 24.82 41.44 -35.95
N TYR A 16 24.69 41.04 -37.23
CA TYR A 16 24.95 39.66 -37.66
C TYR A 16 26.38 39.21 -37.30
N MET A 17 27.40 39.99 -37.69
CA MET A 17 28.79 39.63 -37.43
C MET A 17 29.13 39.64 -35.94
N ALA A 18 28.57 40.58 -35.18
CA ALA A 18 28.75 40.64 -33.74
C ALA A 18 28.17 39.40 -33.03
N THR A 19 26.98 38.94 -33.42
CA THR A 19 26.39 37.70 -32.89
C THR A 19 27.27 36.50 -33.21
N GLN A 20 27.68 36.34 -34.48
CA GLN A 20 28.48 35.19 -34.89
C GLN A 20 29.82 35.09 -34.15
N LEU A 21 30.53 36.21 -33.98
CA LEU A 21 31.79 36.21 -33.24
C LEU A 21 31.59 36.01 -31.73
N ALA A 22 30.55 36.62 -31.14
CA ALA A 22 30.21 36.40 -29.74
C ALA A 22 29.85 34.93 -29.47
N THR A 23 29.08 34.30 -30.35
CA THR A 23 28.73 32.87 -30.25
C THR A 23 29.96 32.00 -30.35
N ARG A 24 30.83 32.23 -31.35
CA ARG A 24 32.09 31.48 -31.47
C ARG A 24 33.01 31.65 -30.27
N TYR A 25 33.01 32.84 -29.66
CA TYR A 25 33.81 33.12 -28.47
C TYR A 25 33.33 32.33 -27.24
N THR A 26 32.03 32.04 -27.12
CA THR A 26 31.46 31.33 -25.96
C THR A 26 31.13 29.85 -26.22
N GLU A 27 31.15 29.38 -27.47
CA GLU A 27 30.70 28.06 -27.93
C GLU A 27 31.28 26.89 -27.13
N ALA A 28 32.60 26.86 -26.91
CA ALA A 28 33.26 25.76 -26.19
C ALA A 28 32.83 25.70 -24.71
N SER A 29 32.70 26.86 -24.07
CA SER A 29 32.24 26.99 -22.69
C SER A 29 30.76 26.61 -22.56
N GLN A 30 29.93 27.01 -23.54
CA GLN A 30 28.52 26.63 -23.58
C GLN A 30 28.38 25.11 -23.73
N THR A 31 29.12 24.49 -24.65
CA THR A 31 29.09 23.03 -24.87
C THR A 31 29.48 22.26 -23.61
N LEU A 32 30.52 22.70 -22.90
CA LEU A 32 30.93 22.10 -21.64
C LEU A 32 29.86 22.26 -20.55
N LEU A 33 29.26 23.45 -20.46
CA LEU A 33 28.22 23.74 -19.48
C LEU A 33 26.97 22.93 -19.76
N ASP A 34 26.51 22.85 -21.00
CA ASP A 34 25.39 22.02 -21.44
C ASP A 34 25.61 20.55 -21.08
N THR A 35 26.82 20.03 -21.32
CA THR A 35 27.20 18.65 -20.97
C THR A 35 27.08 18.41 -19.46
N LYS A 36 27.55 19.36 -18.64
CA LYS A 36 27.49 19.26 -17.17
C LYS A 36 26.06 19.40 -16.66
N THR A 37 25.28 20.32 -17.21
CA THR A 37 23.86 20.52 -16.89
C THR A 37 23.05 19.29 -17.23
N LYS A 38 23.29 18.69 -18.39
CA LYS A 38 22.67 17.42 -18.78
C LYS A 38 23.04 16.29 -17.82
N ALA A 39 24.32 16.12 -17.50
CA ALA A 39 24.76 15.10 -16.55
C ALA A 39 24.15 15.28 -15.15
N ALA A 40 24.02 16.53 -14.67
CA ALA A 40 23.36 16.83 -13.41
C ALA A 40 21.86 16.50 -13.43
N ALA A 41 21.16 16.82 -14.52
CA ALA A 41 19.74 16.47 -14.71
C ALA A 41 19.51 14.95 -14.79
N ASP A 42 20.38 14.23 -15.50
CA ASP A 42 20.38 12.77 -15.57
C ASP A 42 20.67 12.17 -14.17
N GLY A 43 21.56 12.79 -13.39
CA GLY A 43 21.84 12.46 -12.00
C GLY A 43 20.62 12.63 -11.09
N VAL A 44 19.90 13.75 -11.16
CA VAL A 44 18.65 13.97 -10.40
C VAL A 44 17.61 12.91 -10.74
N SER A 45 17.41 12.65 -12.04
CA SER A 45 16.50 11.61 -12.51
C SER A 45 16.92 10.23 -12.01
N GLY A 46 18.22 9.94 -12.01
CA GLY A 46 18.79 8.71 -11.49
C GLY A 46 18.58 8.51 -9.99
N VAL A 47 18.81 9.55 -9.18
CA VAL A 47 18.56 9.51 -7.72
C VAL A 47 17.07 9.29 -7.44
N SER A 48 16.19 9.94 -8.19
CA SER A 48 14.74 9.75 -8.05
C SER A 48 14.32 8.32 -8.40
N LYS A 49 14.80 7.76 -9.52
CA LYS A 49 14.56 6.35 -9.89
C LYS A 49 15.05 5.38 -8.82
N LEU A 50 16.26 5.59 -8.31
CA LEU A 50 16.83 4.78 -7.23
C LEU A 50 15.99 4.85 -5.96
N SER A 51 15.60 6.07 -5.56
CA SER A 51 14.78 6.30 -4.36
C SER A 51 13.44 5.58 -4.44
N SER A 52 12.76 5.67 -5.59
CA SER A 52 11.51 4.95 -5.82
C SER A 52 11.72 3.43 -5.76
N ALA A 53 12.73 2.90 -6.44
CA ALA A 53 13.01 1.46 -6.44
C ALA A 53 13.35 0.91 -5.05
N MET A 54 14.15 1.63 -4.26
CA MET A 54 14.47 1.28 -2.88
C MET A 54 13.24 1.33 -1.97
N SER A 55 12.38 2.34 -2.13
CA SER A 55 11.13 2.44 -1.38
C SER A 55 10.20 1.27 -1.70
N THR A 56 10.01 0.94 -2.98
CA THR A 56 9.21 -0.23 -3.41
C THR A 56 9.79 -1.53 -2.84
N PHE A 57 11.12 -1.69 -2.85
CA PHE A 57 11.76 -2.87 -2.29
C PHE A 57 11.55 -2.96 -0.77
N SER A 58 11.78 -1.87 -0.02
CA SER A 58 11.53 -1.84 1.43
C SER A 58 10.05 -2.13 1.78
N SER A 59 9.10 -1.59 1.02
CA SER A 59 7.68 -1.94 1.18
C SER A 59 7.41 -3.43 0.95
N ALA A 60 8.06 -4.07 -0.02
CA ALA A 60 7.94 -5.51 -0.24
C ALA A 60 8.54 -6.32 0.92
N LEU A 61 9.68 -5.90 1.49
CA LEU A 61 10.26 -6.53 2.68
C LEU A 61 9.35 -6.39 3.90
N LEU A 62 8.74 -5.22 4.11
CA LEU A 62 7.76 -4.97 5.17
C LEU A 62 6.51 -5.82 5.01
N ALA A 63 5.95 -5.89 3.80
CA ALA A 63 4.79 -6.72 3.52
C ALA A 63 5.06 -8.21 3.80
N LEU A 64 6.26 -8.69 3.44
CA LEU A 64 6.66 -10.07 3.70
C LEU A 64 6.90 -10.33 5.20
N SER A 65 7.58 -9.43 5.90
CA SER A 65 7.77 -9.51 7.36
C SER A 65 6.44 -9.45 8.12
N GLY A 66 5.45 -8.71 7.60
CA GLY A 66 4.10 -8.63 8.18
C GLY A 66 3.35 -9.96 8.17
N LYS A 67 3.72 -10.88 7.26
CA LYS A 67 3.20 -12.25 7.23
C LYS A 67 3.77 -13.14 8.35
N LYS A 68 4.76 -12.66 9.11
CA LYS A 68 5.46 -13.36 10.21
C LYS A 68 6.28 -14.59 9.80
N SER A 69 6.14 -15.05 8.57
CA SER A 69 6.87 -16.17 7.99
C SER A 69 6.77 -16.09 6.47
N VAL A 70 7.82 -16.54 5.78
CA VAL A 70 7.75 -16.74 4.33
C VAL A 70 7.12 -18.09 4.00
N LEU A 71 7.14 -19.03 4.95
CA LEU A 71 6.39 -20.28 4.91
C LEU A 71 4.90 -19.97 5.03
N ALA A 72 4.11 -20.47 4.09
CA ALA A 72 2.67 -20.46 4.18
C ALA A 72 2.19 -21.82 4.70
N ASN A 73 1.13 -21.81 5.50
CA ASN A 73 0.42 -23.00 5.93
C ASN A 73 -1.03 -22.94 5.43
N THR A 74 -1.61 -24.11 5.22
CA THR A 74 -3.03 -24.27 4.88
C THR A 74 -3.73 -25.06 5.97
N ALA A 75 -5.03 -24.80 6.12
CA ALA A 75 -5.93 -25.60 6.92
C ALA A 75 -7.17 -25.88 6.06
N SER A 76 -7.56 -27.14 5.91
CA SER A 76 -8.68 -27.52 5.05
C SER A 76 -9.51 -28.64 5.68
N PHE A 77 -10.82 -28.54 5.55
CA PHE A 77 -11.74 -29.59 5.98
C PHE A 77 -11.98 -30.60 4.85
N SER A 78 -12.18 -31.87 5.21
CA SER A 78 -12.54 -32.95 4.28
C SER A 78 -13.97 -32.86 3.75
N SER A 79 -14.80 -31.98 4.31
CA SER A 79 -16.20 -31.77 3.95
C SER A 79 -16.59 -30.30 4.10
N ASP A 80 -17.68 -29.91 3.44
CA ASP A 80 -18.21 -28.54 3.44
C ASP A 80 -18.96 -28.21 4.74
N ILE A 81 -18.26 -28.24 5.88
CA ILE A 81 -18.79 -27.85 7.20
C ILE A 81 -18.38 -26.44 7.61
N GLY A 82 -17.46 -25.83 6.86
CA GLY A 82 -16.88 -24.52 7.18
C GLY A 82 -15.56 -24.26 6.48
N THR A 83 -14.90 -23.19 6.90
CA THR A 83 -13.59 -22.76 6.41
C THR A 83 -12.57 -22.78 7.53
N ALA A 84 -11.29 -23.02 7.20
CA ALA A 84 -10.20 -22.91 8.15
C ALA A 84 -9.03 -22.13 7.56
N THR A 85 -8.28 -21.44 8.41
CA THR A 85 -7.07 -20.71 8.06
C THR A 85 -5.98 -21.05 9.07
N ALA A 86 -4.77 -21.34 8.58
CA ALA A 86 -3.59 -21.57 9.40
C ALA A 86 -2.67 -20.34 9.33
N GLY A 87 -2.18 -19.90 10.47
CA GLY A 87 -1.11 -18.92 10.57
C GLY A 87 0.27 -19.56 10.42
N SER A 88 1.31 -18.72 10.53
CA SER A 88 2.71 -19.09 10.34
C SER A 88 3.25 -20.11 11.35
N ALA A 89 2.72 -20.12 12.58
CA ALA A 89 3.13 -21.00 13.67
C ALA A 89 2.27 -22.26 13.79
N ALA A 90 1.32 -22.46 12.88
CA ALA A 90 0.49 -23.65 12.84
C ALA A 90 1.35 -24.88 12.55
N ALA A 91 1.28 -25.88 13.43
CA ALA A 91 1.96 -27.15 13.23
C ALA A 91 1.15 -28.04 12.27
N ALA A 92 1.84 -28.77 11.40
CA ALA A 92 1.18 -29.75 10.54
C ALA A 92 0.54 -30.86 11.39
N GLY A 93 -0.67 -31.26 11.02
CA GLY A 93 -1.44 -32.23 11.79
C GLY A 93 -2.84 -32.45 11.22
N THR A 94 -3.47 -33.53 11.65
CA THR A 94 -4.84 -33.87 11.28
C THR A 94 -5.71 -33.96 12.53
N TYR A 95 -6.86 -33.29 12.50
CA TYR A 95 -7.81 -33.23 13.61
C TYR A 95 -9.19 -33.61 13.09
N SER A 96 -10.01 -34.29 13.91
CA SER A 96 -11.38 -34.63 13.54
C SER A 96 -12.35 -33.73 14.29
N PHE A 97 -13.31 -33.13 13.59
CA PHE A 97 -14.32 -32.25 14.18
C PHE A 97 -15.73 -32.65 13.77
N TYR A 98 -16.64 -32.72 14.74
CA TYR A 98 -18.07 -32.89 14.50
C TYR A 98 -18.84 -31.65 14.95
N VAL A 99 -19.57 -31.02 14.05
CA VAL A 99 -20.37 -29.83 14.36
C VAL A 99 -21.76 -30.27 14.74
N GLU A 100 -22.10 -30.25 16.03
CA GLU A 100 -23.43 -30.60 16.52
C GLU A 100 -24.41 -29.45 16.26
N GLN A 101 -23.98 -28.23 16.56
CA GLN A 101 -24.84 -27.05 16.52
C GLN A 101 -24.03 -25.80 16.18
N LEU A 102 -24.64 -24.89 15.41
CA LEU A 102 -24.09 -23.56 15.17
C LEU A 102 -24.66 -22.55 16.16
N ALA A 103 -23.83 -21.56 16.49
CA ALA A 103 -24.26 -20.39 17.22
C ALA A 103 -25.19 -19.55 16.34
N THR A 104 -26.27 -19.05 16.93
CA THR A 104 -27.25 -18.17 16.30
C THR A 104 -27.40 -16.92 17.14
N ALA A 105 -27.66 -15.81 16.46
CA ALA A 105 -28.05 -14.57 17.11
C ALA A 105 -29.54 -14.63 17.42
N GLY A 106 -29.91 -14.26 18.65
CA GLY A 106 -31.29 -14.28 19.08
C GLY A 106 -32.14 -13.24 18.34
N GLN A 107 -33.35 -13.62 17.98
CA GLN A 107 -34.35 -12.71 17.46
C GLN A 107 -35.69 -12.94 18.15
N VAL A 108 -36.26 -11.88 18.69
CA VAL A 108 -37.57 -11.86 19.33
C VAL A 108 -38.43 -10.77 18.70
N SER A 109 -39.72 -11.04 18.55
CA SER A 109 -40.69 -10.08 18.04
C SER A 109 -41.82 -9.83 19.01
N TYR A 110 -42.34 -8.61 18.98
CA TYR A 110 -43.48 -8.10 19.73
C TYR A 110 -44.53 -7.65 18.70
N GLY A 111 -45.58 -8.45 18.54
CA GLY A 111 -46.63 -8.23 17.53
C GLY A 111 -47.70 -7.24 17.97
N GLY A 112 -48.44 -6.68 17.01
CA GLY A 112 -49.61 -5.86 17.27
C GLY A 112 -49.31 -4.59 18.05
N ILE A 113 -48.14 -3.98 17.80
CA ILE A 113 -47.76 -2.68 18.38
C ILE A 113 -48.49 -1.59 17.59
N THR A 114 -49.55 -1.05 18.19
CA THR A 114 -50.30 0.06 17.63
C THR A 114 -49.76 1.39 18.15
N ASP A 115 -50.10 2.46 17.46
CA ASP A 115 -49.80 3.82 17.84
C ASP A 115 -50.36 4.17 19.23
N THR A 116 -49.56 4.88 20.03
CA THR A 116 -49.96 5.30 21.39
C THR A 116 -49.64 6.78 21.61
N VAL A 117 -50.22 7.40 22.65
CA VAL A 117 -49.87 8.78 23.01
C VAL A 117 -48.40 8.87 23.44
N ALA A 118 -47.62 9.75 22.79
CA ALA A 118 -46.18 9.88 23.06
C ALA A 118 -45.88 10.46 24.45
N ALA A 119 -46.69 11.44 24.89
CA ALA A 119 -46.53 12.09 26.17
C ALA A 119 -46.64 11.09 27.34
N GLY A 120 -45.67 11.11 28.25
CA GLY A 120 -45.67 10.22 29.41
C GLY A 120 -45.43 8.75 29.08
N SER A 121 -44.67 8.44 28.02
CA SER A 121 -44.29 7.06 27.66
C SER A 121 -43.23 6.44 28.59
N GLY A 122 -42.46 7.25 29.30
CA GLY A 122 -41.48 6.77 30.29
C GLY A 122 -40.21 6.23 29.61
N SER A 123 -39.74 5.06 30.05
CA SER A 123 -38.57 4.39 29.47
C SER A 123 -38.75 2.88 29.44
N LEU A 124 -38.15 2.19 28.46
CA LEU A 124 -38.03 0.73 28.48
C LEU A 124 -36.58 0.33 28.68
N ASN A 125 -36.33 -0.88 29.16
CA ASN A 125 -34.99 -1.47 29.15
C ASN A 125 -34.93 -2.56 28.10
N VAL A 126 -33.81 -2.64 27.38
CA VAL A 126 -33.47 -3.85 26.61
C VAL A 126 -32.50 -4.65 27.46
N VAL A 127 -32.83 -5.92 27.68
CA VAL A 127 -32.10 -6.82 28.58
C VAL A 127 -31.52 -7.97 27.76
N LEU A 128 -30.25 -8.26 27.96
CA LEU A 128 -29.56 -9.43 27.43
C LEU A 128 -29.56 -10.55 28.48
N ALA A 129 -29.48 -11.81 28.01
CA ALA A 129 -29.53 -12.99 28.88
C ALA A 129 -28.32 -13.12 29.83
N ASP A 130 -27.21 -12.43 29.55
CA ASP A 130 -26.06 -12.30 30.46
C ASP A 130 -26.33 -11.37 31.67
N GLY A 131 -27.48 -10.69 31.68
CA GLY A 131 -27.90 -9.76 32.73
C GLY A 131 -27.53 -8.30 32.46
N THR A 132 -26.78 -8.01 31.39
CA THR A 132 -26.56 -6.64 30.94
C THR A 132 -27.84 -6.06 30.37
N ASN A 133 -27.99 -4.74 30.49
CA ASN A 133 -29.15 -4.03 29.97
C ASN A 133 -28.78 -2.59 29.64
N PHE A 134 -29.58 -1.97 28.79
CA PHE A 134 -29.51 -0.54 28.53
C PHE A 134 -30.89 0.08 28.58
N ASN A 135 -30.95 1.33 29.06
CA ASN A 135 -32.18 2.09 29.13
C ASN A 135 -32.46 2.80 27.82
N VAL A 136 -33.73 2.78 27.41
CA VAL A 136 -34.24 3.46 26.22
C VAL A 136 -35.27 4.48 26.67
N ASN A 137 -34.89 5.75 26.57
CA ASN A 137 -35.77 6.86 26.90
C ASN A 137 -36.83 7.07 25.82
N LEU A 138 -38.11 6.91 26.17
CA LEU A 138 -39.24 7.08 25.25
C LEU A 138 -39.83 8.49 25.27
N VAL A 139 -39.43 9.35 26.21
CA VAL A 139 -39.97 10.73 26.34
C VAL A 139 -39.70 11.57 25.09
N ASN A 140 -38.55 11.34 24.44
CA ASN A 140 -38.13 12.05 23.22
C ASN A 140 -38.08 11.12 21.99
N ALA A 141 -38.83 10.01 22.03
CA ALA A 141 -38.86 9.03 20.95
C ALA A 141 -39.76 9.47 19.78
N ASP A 142 -40.80 10.27 20.04
CA ASP A 142 -41.57 10.97 19.00
C ASP A 142 -40.63 11.99 18.31
N LYS A 143 -40.21 11.67 17.08
CA LYS A 143 -39.27 12.49 16.32
C LYS A 143 -39.96 13.44 15.35
N ASN A 144 -41.19 13.14 14.95
CA ASN A 144 -41.94 13.96 14.02
C ASN A 144 -42.82 15.02 14.72
N LEU A 145 -42.92 14.94 16.06
CA LEU A 145 -43.66 15.82 16.96
C LEU A 145 -45.18 15.82 16.68
N ASP A 146 -45.73 14.70 16.21
CA ASP A 146 -47.16 14.57 15.95
C ASP A 146 -47.98 14.16 17.19
N GLY A 147 -47.31 13.88 18.32
CA GLY A 147 -47.93 13.50 19.59
C GLY A 147 -48.20 12.00 19.72
N THR A 148 -47.80 11.21 18.73
CA THR A 148 -47.99 9.76 18.65
C THR A 148 -46.64 9.07 18.73
N LEU A 149 -46.57 7.97 19.49
CA LEU A 149 -45.41 7.10 19.53
C LEU A 149 -45.72 5.83 18.75
N THR A 150 -45.08 5.72 17.59
CA THR A 150 -45.20 4.56 16.68
C THR A 150 -44.20 3.46 17.04
N ALA A 151 -44.45 2.22 16.58
CA ALA A 151 -43.47 1.13 16.73
C ALA A 151 -42.12 1.44 16.06
N GLN A 152 -42.13 2.22 14.97
CA GLN A 152 -40.93 2.61 14.24
C GLN A 152 -40.08 3.57 15.07
N GLU A 153 -40.70 4.48 15.79
CA GLU A 153 -40.02 5.40 16.71
C GLU A 153 -39.48 4.68 17.94
N VAL A 154 -40.19 3.69 18.46
CA VAL A 154 -39.67 2.80 19.52
C VAL A 154 -38.43 2.05 19.02
N ALA A 155 -38.48 1.45 17.82
CA ALA A 155 -37.32 0.79 17.22
C ALA A 155 -36.14 1.75 17.03
N THR A 156 -36.42 2.97 16.58
CA THR A 156 -35.41 4.02 16.39
C THR A 156 -34.80 4.44 17.74
N ALA A 157 -35.62 4.59 18.78
CA ALA A 157 -35.16 4.91 20.13
C ALA A 157 -34.25 3.81 20.70
N ILE A 158 -34.57 2.53 20.48
CA ILE A 158 -33.71 1.41 20.88
C ILE A 158 -32.36 1.50 20.16
N ASN A 159 -32.37 1.68 18.83
CA ASN A 159 -31.14 1.74 18.03
C ASN A 159 -30.24 2.92 18.40
N LEU A 160 -30.84 4.05 18.81
CA LEU A 160 -30.15 5.29 19.18
C LEU A 160 -29.88 5.42 20.69
N ALA A 161 -30.24 4.42 21.49
CA ALA A 161 -29.97 4.45 22.93
C ALA A 161 -28.47 4.52 23.17
N ALA A 162 -28.05 5.42 24.07
CA ALA A 162 -26.65 5.76 24.27
C ALA A 162 -25.79 4.54 24.62
N ASP A 163 -26.34 3.62 25.40
CA ASP A 163 -25.64 2.43 25.90
C ASP A 163 -25.95 1.15 25.08
N ASN A 164 -26.61 1.27 23.92
CA ASN A 164 -26.84 0.11 23.06
C ASN A 164 -25.52 -0.40 22.44
N ASP A 165 -24.53 0.47 22.17
CA ASP A 165 -23.20 0.10 21.64
C ASP A 165 -23.22 -0.90 20.46
N SER A 166 -24.27 -0.86 19.63
CA SER A 166 -24.53 -1.83 18.56
C SER A 166 -24.65 -3.29 19.03
N THR A 167 -25.11 -3.54 20.26
CA THR A 167 -25.35 -4.88 20.81
C THR A 167 -26.68 -5.46 20.30
N VAL A 168 -27.72 -4.63 20.15
CA VAL A 168 -29.04 -5.02 19.65
C VAL A 168 -29.49 -4.07 18.53
N THR A 169 -30.11 -4.65 17.51
CA THR A 169 -30.77 -3.92 16.43
C THR A 169 -32.28 -4.13 16.53
N ALA A 170 -33.04 -3.05 16.63
CA ALA A 170 -34.49 -3.05 16.56
C ALA A 170 -34.98 -2.63 15.17
N SER A 171 -36.05 -3.25 14.70
CA SER A 171 -36.69 -2.94 13.43
C SER A 171 -38.19 -3.17 13.52
N THR A 172 -38.95 -2.65 12.56
CA THR A 172 -40.38 -2.95 12.43
C THR A 172 -40.63 -3.78 11.17
N LEU A 173 -41.53 -4.74 11.30
CA LEU A 173 -42.03 -5.57 10.20
C LEU A 173 -43.56 -5.51 10.21
N THR A 174 -44.18 -5.66 9.03
CA THR A 174 -45.63 -5.88 8.93
C THR A 174 -45.88 -7.37 8.71
N VAL A 175 -46.47 -8.04 9.69
CA VAL A 175 -46.79 -9.47 9.64
C VAL A 175 -48.31 -9.61 9.69
N ASN A 176 -48.91 -10.22 8.66
CA ASN A 176 -50.37 -10.39 8.54
C ASN A 176 -51.16 -9.07 8.70
N GLY A 177 -50.63 -7.96 8.20
CA GLY A 177 -51.26 -6.64 8.28
C GLY A 177 -51.08 -5.91 9.62
N ALA A 178 -50.40 -6.51 10.60
CA ALA A 178 -50.12 -5.89 11.89
C ALA A 178 -48.64 -5.49 12.03
N THR A 179 -48.38 -4.32 12.60
CA THR A 179 -47.02 -3.85 12.89
C THR A 179 -46.42 -4.66 14.04
N THR A 180 -45.20 -5.15 13.82
CA THR A 180 -44.43 -6.01 14.71
C THR A 180 -43.07 -5.40 14.94
N LEU A 181 -42.70 -5.16 16.20
CA LEU A 181 -41.36 -4.74 16.59
C LEU A 181 -40.47 -5.98 16.71
N VAL A 182 -39.28 -5.95 16.13
CA VAL A 182 -38.34 -7.07 16.15
C VAL A 182 -37.00 -6.62 16.70
N LEU A 183 -36.52 -7.31 17.72
CA LEU A 183 -35.19 -7.14 18.29
C LEU A 183 -34.31 -8.29 17.80
N THR A 184 -33.16 -7.94 17.24
CA THR A 184 -32.15 -8.89 16.78
C THR A 184 -30.86 -8.58 17.53
N SER A 185 -30.30 -9.58 18.20
CA SER A 185 -28.96 -9.45 18.77
C SER A 185 -27.93 -9.38 17.65
N ASN A 186 -26.92 -8.53 17.80
CA ASN A 186 -25.84 -8.44 16.82
C ASN A 186 -24.72 -9.47 17.09
N ALA A 187 -24.75 -10.12 18.25
CA ALA A 187 -23.84 -11.21 18.61
C ALA A 187 -24.58 -12.55 18.67
N THR A 188 -23.91 -13.63 18.26
CA THR A 188 -24.40 -14.99 18.42
C THR A 188 -24.15 -15.50 19.84
N GLY A 189 -24.87 -16.53 20.28
CA GLY A 189 -24.66 -17.13 21.59
C GLY A 189 -25.85 -16.96 22.52
N LYS A 190 -26.04 -17.92 23.44
CA LYS A 190 -27.21 -17.98 24.31
C LYS A 190 -27.33 -16.76 25.24
N ASP A 191 -26.19 -16.23 25.68
CA ASP A 191 -26.11 -15.12 26.63
C ASP A 191 -26.45 -13.77 25.96
N ASN A 192 -26.45 -13.72 24.62
CA ASN A 192 -26.75 -12.54 23.83
C ASN A 192 -28.23 -12.46 23.42
N ALA A 193 -29.12 -13.30 23.96
CA ALA A 193 -30.55 -13.20 23.69
C ALA A 193 -31.11 -11.89 24.26
N ALA A 194 -31.68 -11.06 23.38
CA ALA A 194 -32.28 -9.78 23.77
C ALA A 194 -33.78 -9.94 24.07
N SER A 195 -34.25 -9.20 25.06
CA SER A 195 -35.68 -9.02 25.37
C SER A 195 -35.95 -7.60 25.86
N ILE A 196 -37.22 -7.21 25.90
CA ILE A 196 -37.68 -5.92 26.44
C ILE A 196 -38.22 -6.13 27.86
N ASP A 197 -37.68 -5.37 28.80
CA ASP A 197 -38.31 -5.12 30.09
C ASP A 197 -39.06 -3.78 30.03
N ALA A 198 -40.39 -3.87 30.05
CA ALA A 198 -41.30 -2.73 29.97
C ALA A 198 -41.74 -2.21 31.36
N SER A 199 -41.10 -2.64 32.44
CA SER A 199 -41.45 -2.24 33.81
C SER A 199 -41.47 -0.71 34.01
N GLY A 200 -40.52 -0.01 33.37
CA GLY A 200 -40.40 1.45 33.38
C GLY A 200 -41.29 2.22 32.39
N VAL A 201 -42.06 1.51 31.54
CA VAL A 201 -42.98 2.14 30.58
C VAL A 201 -44.20 2.65 31.35
N THR A 202 -44.51 3.94 31.22
CA THR A 202 -45.62 4.56 31.97
C THR A 202 -46.91 4.64 31.15
N ASN A 203 -46.83 4.57 29.82
CA ASN A 203 -48.00 4.45 28.96
C ASN A 203 -48.58 3.02 29.06
N LEU A 204 -49.77 2.89 29.66
CA LEU A 204 -50.39 1.59 29.94
C LEU A 204 -50.73 0.77 28.69
N ALA A 205 -51.07 1.43 27.58
CA ALA A 205 -51.36 0.73 26.32
C ALA A 205 -50.08 0.13 25.72
N LEU A 206 -49.00 0.92 25.64
CA LEU A 206 -47.71 0.43 25.15
C LEU A 206 -47.16 -0.67 26.06
N LYS A 207 -47.19 -0.46 27.37
CA LYS A 207 -46.77 -1.45 28.37
C LYS A 207 -47.53 -2.76 28.19
N GLY A 208 -48.86 -2.70 28.10
CA GLY A 208 -49.70 -3.87 27.90
C GLY A 208 -49.39 -4.63 26.60
N MET A 209 -49.02 -3.94 25.52
CA MET A 209 -48.62 -4.59 24.27
C MET A 209 -47.24 -5.26 24.35
N LEU A 210 -46.27 -4.65 25.05
CA LEU A 210 -44.92 -5.18 25.20
C LEU A 210 -44.85 -6.35 26.20
N GLU A 211 -45.63 -6.32 27.28
CA GLU A 211 -45.66 -7.37 28.32
C GLU A 211 -46.56 -8.57 27.96
N ASP A 212 -47.43 -8.43 26.94
CA ASP A 212 -48.32 -9.51 26.50
C ASP A 212 -47.51 -10.65 25.85
N THR A 213 -47.24 -11.69 26.63
CA THR A 213 -46.54 -12.89 26.19
C THR A 213 -47.17 -13.59 24.98
N SER A 214 -48.48 -13.42 24.73
CA SER A 214 -49.13 -13.97 23.54
C SER A 214 -48.75 -13.24 22.24
N LYS A 215 -48.23 -12.02 22.36
CA LYS A 215 -47.70 -11.20 21.26
C LYS A 215 -46.18 -11.29 21.13
N GLN A 216 -45.51 -11.98 22.05
CA GLN A 216 -44.08 -12.24 21.98
C GLN A 216 -43.82 -13.54 21.22
N THR A 217 -42.87 -13.51 20.29
CA THR A 217 -42.47 -14.70 19.54
C THR A 217 -40.96 -14.74 19.40
N GLN A 218 -40.35 -15.83 19.86
CA GLN A 218 -38.95 -16.13 19.57
C GLN A 218 -38.86 -16.58 18.09
N ILE A 219 -38.33 -15.71 17.22
CA ILE A 219 -38.15 -16.03 15.79
C ILE A 219 -36.92 -16.91 15.60
N VAL A 220 -35.82 -16.54 16.26
CA VAL A 220 -34.56 -17.30 16.26
C VAL A 220 -34.10 -17.41 17.71
N THR A 221 -33.95 -18.63 18.21
CA THR A 221 -33.36 -18.87 19.53
C THR A 221 -31.89 -18.45 19.49
N ALA A 222 -31.43 -17.66 20.45
CA ALA A 222 -30.00 -17.41 20.62
C ALA A 222 -29.37 -18.66 21.24
N GLN A 223 -28.34 -19.21 20.61
CA GLN A 223 -27.69 -20.41 21.13
C GLN A 223 -26.20 -20.39 20.83
N ASN A 224 -25.44 -21.15 21.61
CA ASN A 224 -24.02 -21.33 21.41
C ASN A 224 -23.74 -22.36 20.30
N ALA A 225 -22.56 -22.23 19.68
CA ALA A 225 -22.02 -23.26 18.82
C ALA A 225 -21.51 -24.42 19.68
N VAL A 226 -21.77 -25.65 19.24
CA VAL A 226 -21.32 -26.87 19.90
C VAL A 226 -20.56 -27.72 18.88
N VAL A 227 -19.29 -27.94 19.16
CA VAL A 227 -18.36 -28.67 18.30
C VAL A 227 -17.61 -29.70 19.12
N TRP A 228 -17.46 -30.89 18.57
CA TRP A 228 -16.74 -32.00 19.19
C TRP A 228 -15.39 -32.21 18.51
N LEU A 229 -14.36 -32.46 19.31
CA LEU A 229 -13.10 -33.03 18.84
C LEU A 229 -13.27 -34.56 18.74
N GLY A 230 -13.40 -35.06 17.52
CA GLY A 230 -13.73 -36.44 17.21
C GLY A 230 -15.23 -36.68 17.09
N ALA A 231 -15.64 -37.94 17.31
CA ALA A 231 -17.05 -38.33 17.26
C ALA A 231 -17.78 -37.87 18.52
N PRO A 232 -19.06 -37.45 18.41
CA PRO A 232 -19.87 -37.14 19.58
C PRO A 232 -20.14 -38.42 20.36
N ASP A 233 -19.97 -38.36 21.68
CA ASP A 233 -20.28 -39.48 22.60
C ASP A 233 -21.63 -39.29 23.32
N GLY A 234 -22.29 -38.16 23.09
CA GLY A 234 -23.58 -37.80 23.67
C GLY A 234 -23.53 -37.30 25.12
N ASN A 235 -22.35 -37.21 25.75
CA ASN A 235 -22.21 -36.72 27.12
C ASN A 235 -21.88 -35.20 27.15
N PRO A 236 -22.77 -34.35 27.68
CA PRO A 236 -22.56 -32.90 27.69
C PRO A 236 -21.36 -32.43 28.52
N LEU A 237 -20.81 -33.28 29.38
CA LEU A 237 -19.64 -32.98 30.22
C LEU A 237 -18.32 -33.54 29.66
N SER A 238 -18.34 -34.11 28.45
CA SER A 238 -17.14 -34.67 27.85
C SER A 238 -16.12 -33.59 27.50
N GLN A 239 -14.84 -33.87 27.79
CA GLN A 239 -13.74 -32.92 27.59
C GLN A 239 -13.48 -32.58 26.11
N ASN A 240 -13.97 -33.42 25.20
CA ASN A 240 -13.89 -33.19 23.76
C ASN A 240 -15.07 -32.37 23.21
N ARG A 241 -16.06 -32.00 24.04
CA ARG A 241 -17.15 -31.11 23.66
C ARG A 241 -16.76 -29.66 23.94
N ILE A 242 -16.85 -28.82 22.91
CA ILE A 242 -16.44 -27.42 22.94
C ILE A 242 -17.67 -26.57 22.65
N GLU A 243 -18.03 -25.70 23.58
CA GLU A 243 -19.18 -24.79 23.45
C GLU A 243 -18.72 -23.34 23.59
N GLN A 244 -19.20 -22.47 22.70
CA GLN A 244 -18.95 -21.04 22.78
C GLN A 244 -19.98 -20.21 22.01
N ALA A 245 -20.02 -18.92 22.30
CA ALA A 245 -20.94 -17.97 21.69
C ALA A 245 -20.75 -17.80 20.17
N SER A 246 -19.56 -18.04 19.62
CA SER A 246 -19.23 -17.81 18.20
C SER A 246 -19.11 -19.09 17.38
N ASN A 247 -19.40 -19.00 16.08
CA ASN A 247 -19.10 -20.05 15.09
C ASN A 247 -17.62 -20.14 14.71
N THR A 248 -16.77 -19.26 15.25
CA THR A 248 -15.34 -19.26 14.99
C THR A 248 -14.55 -19.81 16.18
N PHE A 249 -13.79 -20.88 15.96
CA PHE A 249 -12.99 -21.59 16.95
C PHE A 249 -11.49 -21.40 16.69
N ALA A 250 -10.72 -21.16 17.74
CA ALA A 250 -9.26 -21.06 17.71
C ALA A 250 -8.61 -22.01 18.73
N VAL A 251 -9.09 -23.26 18.77
CA VAL A 251 -8.69 -24.28 19.76
C VAL A 251 -7.42 -25.04 19.37
N VAL A 252 -7.01 -24.95 18.10
CA VAL A 252 -5.71 -25.43 17.61
C VAL A 252 -4.80 -24.22 17.48
N ASN A 253 -3.57 -24.32 17.99
CA ASN A 253 -2.64 -23.19 18.02
C ASN A 253 -2.41 -22.59 16.62
N ASP A 254 -2.60 -21.27 16.51
CA ASP A 254 -2.49 -20.49 15.27
C ASP A 254 -3.37 -21.01 14.11
N VAL A 255 -4.49 -21.68 14.42
CA VAL A 255 -5.48 -22.13 13.43
C VAL A 255 -6.85 -21.59 13.82
N LYS A 256 -7.49 -20.89 12.89
CA LYS A 256 -8.84 -20.34 13.04
C LYS A 256 -9.78 -21.13 12.14
N MET A 257 -10.85 -21.66 12.72
CA MET A 257 -11.88 -22.44 12.04
C MET A 257 -13.21 -21.72 12.18
N THR A 258 -13.94 -21.51 11.09
CA THR A 258 -15.28 -20.93 11.10
C THR A 258 -16.25 -21.95 10.51
N PHE A 259 -17.15 -22.46 11.34
CA PHE A 259 -18.15 -23.44 10.92
C PHE A 259 -19.39 -22.75 10.36
N THR A 260 -19.94 -23.31 9.29
CA THR A 260 -21.11 -22.77 8.58
C THR A 260 -22.23 -23.77 8.42
N LYS A 261 -22.00 -25.05 8.74
CA LYS A 261 -23.02 -26.10 8.71
C LYS A 261 -22.87 -27.05 9.90
N ALA A 262 -24.00 -27.35 10.53
CA ALA A 262 -24.11 -28.45 11.49
C ALA A 262 -24.24 -29.79 10.74
N GLN A 263 -23.77 -30.87 11.36
CA GLN A 263 -23.84 -32.23 10.82
C GLN A 263 -25.09 -32.94 11.36
N THR A 264 -25.82 -33.60 10.46
CA THR A 264 -27.03 -34.37 10.77
C THR A 264 -26.73 -35.87 10.82
N GLY A 265 -25.67 -36.24 11.53
CA GLY A 265 -25.11 -37.60 11.59
C GLY A 265 -23.91 -37.79 10.67
N GLY A 266 -23.30 -38.97 10.71
CA GLY A 266 -22.14 -39.32 9.90
C GLY A 266 -20.81 -39.25 10.65
N VAL A 267 -19.72 -39.32 9.89
CA VAL A 267 -18.35 -39.34 10.42
C VAL A 267 -17.84 -37.90 10.59
N PRO A 268 -17.11 -37.58 11.67
CA PRO A 268 -16.48 -36.27 11.85
C PRO A 268 -15.67 -35.83 10.63
N ALA A 269 -15.70 -34.54 10.34
CA ALA A 269 -14.89 -33.94 9.29
C ALA A 269 -13.43 -33.85 9.73
N THR A 270 -12.51 -34.26 8.85
CA THR A 270 -11.08 -34.13 9.11
C THR A 270 -10.58 -32.76 8.70
N LEU A 271 -10.05 -32.00 9.65
CA LEU A 271 -9.22 -30.82 9.41
C LEU A 271 -7.78 -31.27 9.17
N THR A 272 -7.22 -30.93 8.02
CA THR A 272 -5.80 -31.13 7.70
C THR A 272 -5.08 -29.79 7.72
N VAL A 273 -4.09 -29.67 8.59
CA VAL A 273 -3.13 -28.56 8.63
C VAL A 273 -1.83 -29.04 7.99
N ALA A 274 -1.37 -28.32 6.96
CA ALA A 274 -0.19 -28.71 6.21
C ALA A 274 0.55 -27.47 5.69
N THR A 275 1.84 -27.64 5.37
CA THR A 275 2.60 -26.62 4.67
C THR A 275 2.03 -26.37 3.29
N ASP A 276 1.82 -25.10 2.96
CA ASP A 276 1.38 -24.65 1.65
C ASP A 276 2.59 -24.35 0.76
N ASN A 277 2.97 -25.32 -0.05
CA ASN A 277 4.09 -25.18 -0.98
C ASN A 277 3.82 -24.10 -2.04
N ALA A 278 2.56 -23.92 -2.47
CA ALA A 278 2.21 -22.93 -3.49
C ALA A 278 2.25 -21.51 -2.91
N GLY A 279 1.65 -21.31 -1.73
CA GLY A 279 1.73 -20.06 -0.99
C GLY A 279 3.16 -19.68 -0.62
N THR A 280 3.96 -20.65 -0.16
CA THR A 280 5.38 -20.43 0.17
C THR A 280 6.18 -20.03 -1.07
N LYS A 281 5.98 -20.72 -2.20
CA LYS A 281 6.60 -20.35 -3.49
C LYS A 281 6.21 -18.92 -3.88
N SER A 282 4.94 -18.55 -3.74
CA SER A 282 4.45 -17.20 -4.07
C SER A 282 5.11 -16.13 -3.20
N ASN A 283 5.25 -16.37 -1.90
CA ASN A 283 5.94 -15.48 -0.97
C ASN A 283 7.42 -15.30 -1.34
N VAL A 284 8.14 -16.41 -1.61
CA VAL A 284 9.55 -16.38 -2.03
C VAL A 284 9.70 -15.68 -3.38
N GLN A 285 8.80 -15.93 -4.33
CA GLN A 285 8.82 -15.30 -5.64
C GLN A 285 8.61 -13.79 -5.54
N SER A 286 7.70 -13.35 -4.67
CA SER A 286 7.45 -11.91 -4.43
C SER A 286 8.71 -11.20 -3.94
N PHE A 287 9.49 -11.83 -3.06
CA PHE A 287 10.79 -11.30 -2.64
C PHE A 287 11.79 -11.23 -3.80
N VAL A 288 11.90 -12.31 -4.59
CA VAL A 288 12.81 -12.38 -5.74
C VAL A 288 12.47 -11.33 -6.78
N ASP A 289 11.19 -11.12 -7.08
CA ASP A 289 10.72 -10.12 -8.03
C ASP A 289 11.04 -8.71 -7.54
N ALA A 290 10.79 -8.42 -6.26
CA ALA A 290 11.12 -7.13 -5.66
C ALA A 290 12.63 -6.85 -5.67
N TYR A 291 13.45 -7.86 -5.35
CA TYR A 291 14.90 -7.76 -5.42
C TYR A 291 15.37 -7.51 -6.87
N ASN A 292 14.82 -8.26 -7.83
CA ASN A 292 15.16 -8.14 -9.24
C ASN A 292 14.76 -6.78 -9.83
N ALA A 293 13.64 -6.22 -9.40
CA ALA A 293 13.22 -4.87 -9.79
C ALA A 293 14.24 -3.81 -9.34
N LEU A 294 14.72 -3.89 -8.09
CA LEU A 294 15.78 -3.01 -7.60
C LEU A 294 17.12 -3.27 -8.32
N ASN A 295 17.51 -4.54 -8.51
CA ASN A 295 18.75 -4.89 -9.21
C ASN A 295 18.74 -4.35 -10.65
N LYS A 296 17.60 -4.42 -11.35
CA LYS A 296 17.46 -3.85 -12.70
C LYS A 296 17.70 -2.34 -12.72
N VAL A 297 17.13 -1.60 -11.76
CA VAL A 297 17.36 -0.15 -11.66
C VAL A 297 18.83 0.14 -11.35
N LEU A 298 19.46 -0.63 -10.46
CA LEU A 298 20.89 -0.49 -10.18
C LEU A 298 21.75 -0.80 -11.41
N ASP A 299 21.41 -1.82 -12.18
CA ASP A 299 22.09 -2.17 -13.43
C ASP A 299 21.95 -1.05 -14.47
N GLU A 300 20.76 -0.50 -14.68
CA GLU A 300 20.54 0.63 -15.58
C GLU A 300 21.34 1.87 -15.17
N LEU A 301 21.34 2.18 -13.87
CA LEU A 301 22.02 3.36 -13.34
C LEU A 301 23.55 3.25 -13.35
N THR A 302 24.08 2.04 -13.12
CA THR A 302 25.53 1.77 -13.04
C THR A 302 26.11 1.17 -14.32
N PHE A 303 25.30 1.09 -15.39
CA PHE A 303 25.72 0.58 -16.69
C PHE A 303 26.93 1.36 -17.22
N VAL A 304 28.02 0.68 -17.55
CA VAL A 304 29.28 1.31 -17.98
C VAL A 304 29.26 1.84 -19.42
N GLY A 305 28.17 1.60 -20.16
CA GLY A 305 28.09 1.90 -21.57
C GLY A 305 28.58 0.75 -22.44
N ASP A 306 28.15 0.75 -23.69
CA ASP A 306 28.56 -0.23 -24.70
C ASP A 306 28.76 0.53 -26.01
N THR A 307 30.03 0.89 -26.26
CA THR A 307 30.43 1.65 -27.45
C THR A 307 30.15 0.88 -28.75
N PRO A 308 30.46 -0.44 -28.86
CA PRO A 308 30.07 -1.24 -30.04
C PRO A 308 28.57 -1.17 -30.37
N ASN A 309 27.70 -1.21 -29.35
CA ASN A 309 26.25 -1.18 -29.55
C ASN A 309 25.62 0.22 -29.42
N LYS A 310 26.44 1.29 -29.40
CA LYS A 310 26.01 2.69 -29.26
C LYS A 310 25.09 2.93 -28.04
N LYS A 311 25.26 2.17 -26.96
CA LYS A 311 24.49 2.38 -25.72
C LYS A 311 25.29 3.29 -24.78
N PRO A 312 24.76 4.47 -24.40
CA PRO A 312 25.47 5.36 -23.48
C PRO A 312 25.56 4.75 -22.08
N PRO A 313 26.56 5.15 -21.27
CA PRO A 313 26.63 4.78 -19.86
C PRO A 313 25.45 5.35 -19.07
N GLY A 314 25.09 4.67 -17.98
CA GLY A 314 24.15 5.17 -16.99
C GLY A 314 24.74 6.36 -16.20
N PRO A 315 23.89 7.19 -15.58
CA PRO A 315 24.32 8.40 -14.86
C PRO A 315 25.29 8.13 -13.71
N PHE A 316 25.34 6.89 -13.20
CA PHE A 316 26.18 6.48 -12.07
C PHE A 316 27.14 5.32 -12.43
N ALA A 317 27.54 5.19 -13.69
CA ALA A 317 28.47 4.16 -14.18
C ALA A 317 29.75 3.99 -13.33
N ASN A 318 30.25 5.10 -12.78
CA ASN A 318 31.49 5.16 -12.00
C ASN A 318 31.24 5.40 -10.50
N ASP A 319 30.01 5.27 -10.03
CA ASP A 319 29.68 5.51 -8.63
C ASP A 319 30.11 4.34 -7.74
N ALA A 320 31.13 4.58 -6.91
CA ALA A 320 31.65 3.58 -5.97
C ALA A 320 30.64 3.19 -4.89
N GLY A 321 29.77 4.12 -4.48
CA GLY A 321 28.74 3.88 -3.46
C GLY A 321 27.67 2.90 -3.94
N LEU A 322 27.18 3.05 -5.17
CA LEU A 322 26.21 2.11 -5.75
C LEU A 322 26.82 0.74 -6.02
N LYS A 323 28.10 0.68 -6.43
CA LYS A 323 28.83 -0.60 -6.55
C LYS A 323 28.98 -1.29 -5.20
N ALA A 324 29.31 -0.54 -4.15
CA ALA A 324 29.40 -1.06 -2.78
C ALA A 324 28.05 -1.54 -2.26
N LEU A 325 26.96 -0.80 -2.53
CA LEU A 325 25.59 -1.22 -2.18
C LEU A 325 25.25 -2.56 -2.82
N ARG A 326 25.48 -2.70 -4.13
CA ARG A 326 25.21 -3.94 -4.87
C ARG A 326 26.01 -5.11 -4.29
N SER A 327 27.30 -4.91 -4.00
CA SER A 327 28.13 -5.93 -3.36
C SER A 327 27.54 -6.36 -2.02
N ARG A 328 27.20 -5.39 -1.16
CA ARG A 328 26.59 -5.67 0.16
C ARG A 328 25.29 -6.46 0.01
N MET A 329 24.40 -6.08 -0.91
CA MET A 329 23.17 -6.84 -1.18
C MET A 329 23.47 -8.29 -1.58
N GLN A 330 24.47 -8.52 -2.43
CA GLN A 330 24.88 -9.87 -2.85
C GLN A 330 25.52 -10.68 -1.73
N ASP A 331 26.32 -10.05 -0.87
CA ASP A 331 26.94 -10.70 0.28
C ASP A 331 25.89 -11.20 1.28
N MET A 332 24.80 -10.44 1.46
CA MET A 332 23.69 -10.85 2.31
C MET A 332 22.93 -12.06 1.77
N LEU A 333 22.79 -12.19 0.44
CA LEU A 333 22.19 -13.35 -0.20
C LEU A 333 23.04 -14.62 -0.09
N ARG A 334 24.36 -14.47 0.02
CA ARG A 334 25.31 -15.58 0.17
C ARG A 334 25.53 -16.00 1.61
N LYS A 335 25.10 -15.17 2.57
CA LYS A 335 25.24 -15.45 3.99
C LYS A 335 24.51 -16.75 4.34
N SER A 336 25.15 -17.57 5.15
CA SER A 336 24.52 -18.74 5.75
C SER A 336 24.06 -18.42 7.17
N THR A 337 22.88 -18.91 7.53
CA THR A 337 22.34 -18.87 8.89
C THR A 337 22.27 -20.31 9.38
N ASP A 338 22.94 -20.63 10.50
CA ASP A 338 23.04 -21.98 11.05
C ASP A 338 23.49 -23.07 10.04
N GLY A 339 24.37 -22.72 9.10
CA GLY A 339 24.86 -23.67 8.08
C GLY A 339 23.90 -23.89 6.90
N VAL A 340 22.74 -23.22 6.87
CA VAL A 340 21.79 -23.25 5.74
C VAL A 340 21.85 -21.95 4.96
N SER A 341 21.65 -22.00 3.63
CA SER A 341 21.72 -20.84 2.73
C SER A 341 20.66 -20.91 1.64
N LEU A 342 20.37 -19.77 0.99
CA LEU A 342 19.37 -19.65 -0.08
C LEU A 342 19.51 -20.71 -1.20
N PRO A 343 20.71 -21.09 -1.66
CA PRO A 343 20.88 -22.12 -2.68
C PRO A 343 20.36 -23.51 -2.28
N VAL A 344 20.31 -23.84 -0.98
CA VAL A 344 19.72 -25.11 -0.48
C VAL A 344 18.24 -25.18 -0.86
N PHE A 345 17.54 -24.05 -0.74
CA PHE A 345 16.14 -23.87 -1.11
C PHE A 345 15.94 -23.59 -2.61
N GLY A 346 16.97 -23.71 -3.43
CA GLY A 346 16.88 -23.47 -4.87
C GLY A 346 16.76 -22.00 -5.27
N ILE A 347 17.04 -21.06 -4.36
CA ILE A 347 17.10 -19.63 -4.66
C ILE A 347 18.56 -19.28 -4.99
N THR A 348 18.83 -18.92 -6.24
CA THR A 348 20.21 -18.74 -6.74
C THR A 348 20.39 -17.42 -7.45
N ALA A 349 21.54 -16.78 -7.24
CA ALA A 349 21.95 -15.60 -7.99
C ALA A 349 22.50 -15.98 -9.38
N GLN A 350 22.12 -15.18 -10.38
CA GLN A 350 22.55 -15.28 -11.77
C GLN A 350 23.79 -14.41 -12.03
N ARG A 351 24.37 -14.53 -13.23
CA ARG A 351 25.57 -13.77 -13.62
C ARG A 351 25.37 -12.25 -13.60
N ASP A 352 24.17 -11.79 -13.90
CA ASP A 352 23.77 -10.38 -13.83
C ASP A 352 23.41 -9.92 -12.40
N GLY A 353 23.49 -10.81 -11.41
CA GLY A 353 23.14 -10.52 -10.03
C GLY A 353 21.65 -10.64 -9.72
N SER A 354 20.79 -10.93 -10.70
CA SER A 354 19.38 -11.26 -10.45
C SER A 354 19.23 -12.59 -9.71
N LEU A 355 18.09 -12.79 -9.05
CA LEU A 355 17.72 -14.02 -8.37
C LEU A 355 16.74 -14.85 -9.21
N ALA A 356 16.86 -16.17 -9.10
CA ALA A 356 15.90 -17.12 -9.66
C ALA A 356 15.52 -18.19 -8.62
N VAL A 357 14.28 -18.69 -8.72
CA VAL A 357 13.74 -19.73 -7.83
C VAL A 357 13.55 -21.03 -8.62
N LYS A 358 14.14 -22.13 -8.13
CA LYS A 358 13.89 -23.48 -8.62
C LYS A 358 12.79 -24.14 -7.77
N ALA A 359 11.56 -24.14 -8.28
CA ALA A 359 10.37 -24.60 -7.56
C ALA A 359 10.50 -26.02 -6.96
N ASP A 360 11.04 -26.97 -7.72
CA ASP A 360 11.17 -28.36 -7.26
C ASP A 360 12.17 -28.48 -6.09
N ARG A 361 13.27 -27.72 -6.14
CA ARG A 361 14.25 -27.67 -5.05
C ARG A 361 13.69 -26.97 -3.83
N LEU A 362 12.92 -25.91 -4.03
CA LEU A 362 12.23 -25.21 -2.94
C LEU A 362 11.27 -26.16 -2.22
N ALA A 363 10.40 -26.86 -2.96
CA ALA A 363 9.45 -27.82 -2.40
C ALA A 363 10.16 -28.96 -1.65
N THR A 364 11.23 -29.52 -2.22
CA THR A 364 12.02 -30.59 -1.59
C THR A 364 12.69 -30.13 -0.30
N ALA A 365 13.28 -28.92 -0.30
CA ALA A 365 13.96 -28.37 0.87
C ALA A 365 12.97 -28.01 1.99
N ILE A 366 11.80 -27.46 1.65
CA ILE A 366 10.72 -27.16 2.61
C ILE A 366 10.22 -28.45 3.26
N ALA A 367 10.00 -29.51 2.48
CA ALA A 367 9.55 -30.79 3.03
C ALA A 367 10.56 -31.41 4.02
N ALA A 368 11.87 -31.21 3.79
CA ALA A 368 12.91 -31.72 4.66
C ALA A 368 13.10 -30.87 5.94
N ASN A 369 13.02 -29.54 5.84
CA ASN A 369 13.18 -28.65 6.97
C ASN A 369 12.44 -27.31 6.75
N PRO A 370 11.14 -27.25 7.07
CA PRO A 370 10.33 -26.06 6.79
C PRO A 370 10.78 -24.85 7.60
N ALA A 371 11.22 -25.07 8.84
CA ALA A 371 11.68 -24.00 9.74
C ALA A 371 12.98 -23.32 9.28
N ALA A 372 13.82 -24.00 8.50
CA ALA A 372 15.08 -23.44 8.04
C ALA A 372 14.91 -22.29 7.03
N LEU A 373 13.79 -22.25 6.29
CA LEU A 373 13.51 -21.15 5.37
C LEU A 373 13.29 -19.83 6.13
N ASP A 374 12.50 -19.90 7.21
CA ASP A 374 12.23 -18.77 8.09
C ASP A 374 13.46 -18.31 8.88
N LYS A 375 14.40 -19.20 9.18
CA LYS A 375 15.69 -18.81 9.77
C LYS A 375 16.52 -17.94 8.84
N ILE A 376 16.49 -18.22 7.53
CA ILE A 376 17.23 -17.45 6.53
C ILE A 376 16.56 -16.10 6.30
N PHE A 377 15.25 -16.12 6.01
CA PHE A 377 14.50 -14.91 5.70
C PHE A 377 14.28 -14.02 6.92
N GLY A 378 14.07 -14.62 8.09
CA GLY A 378 13.54 -13.96 9.28
C GLY A 378 12.02 -14.11 9.34
N THR A 379 11.47 -14.13 10.56
CA THR A 379 10.06 -14.39 10.79
C THR A 379 9.24 -13.11 10.84
N SER A 380 9.39 -12.29 11.88
CA SER A 380 8.40 -11.26 12.19
C SER A 380 8.97 -9.87 12.50
N SER A 381 10.30 -9.72 12.51
CA SER A 381 10.93 -8.44 12.81
C SER A 381 12.12 -8.16 11.90
N LEU A 382 12.06 -6.99 11.25
CA LEU A 382 13.18 -6.44 10.50
C LEU A 382 14.34 -5.96 11.41
N ASN A 383 14.13 -5.95 12.74
CA ASN A 383 15.20 -5.63 13.70
C ASN A 383 16.25 -6.74 13.79
N ASN A 384 15.91 -7.98 13.40
CA ASN A 384 16.89 -9.05 13.29
C ASN A 384 17.71 -8.90 12.00
N THR A 385 18.74 -8.06 12.08
CA THR A 385 19.65 -7.77 10.96
C THR A 385 20.56 -8.94 10.59
N SER A 386 20.58 -10.00 11.40
CA SER A 386 21.29 -11.24 11.07
C SER A 386 20.55 -12.05 10.01
N ALA A 387 19.22 -11.94 9.96
CA ALA A 387 18.37 -12.54 8.94
C ALA A 387 18.31 -11.67 7.67
N LEU A 388 17.94 -12.29 6.55
CA LEU A 388 18.00 -11.67 5.23
C LEU A 388 17.10 -10.44 5.11
N LEU A 389 15.82 -10.54 5.50
CA LEU A 389 14.86 -9.44 5.34
C LEU A 389 15.26 -8.24 6.19
N GLY A 390 15.53 -8.45 7.49
CA GLY A 390 15.92 -7.37 8.39
C GLY A 390 17.26 -6.73 8.04
N GLY A 391 18.21 -7.54 7.57
CA GLY A 391 19.49 -7.01 7.14
C GLY A 391 19.40 -6.18 5.85
N LEU A 392 18.61 -6.63 4.86
CA LEU A 392 18.38 -5.87 3.63
C LEU A 392 17.57 -4.60 3.90
N ASP A 393 16.58 -4.65 4.79
CA ASP A 393 15.80 -3.48 5.18
C ASP A 393 16.66 -2.44 5.90
N LYS A 394 17.55 -2.87 6.81
CA LYS A 394 18.55 -1.98 7.41
C LYS A 394 19.44 -1.34 6.35
N LEU A 395 19.92 -2.11 5.37
CA LEU A 395 20.72 -1.58 4.27
C LEU A 395 19.92 -0.53 3.47
N MET A 396 18.66 -0.80 3.11
CA MET A 396 17.80 0.18 2.44
C MET A 396 17.61 1.43 3.30
N SER A 397 17.35 1.26 4.60
CA SER A 397 17.18 2.36 5.54
C SER A 397 18.40 3.27 5.60
N THR A 398 19.64 2.75 5.55
CA THR A 398 20.84 3.61 5.49
C THR A 398 20.91 4.48 4.24
N TRP A 399 20.21 4.11 3.17
CA TRP A 399 20.13 4.89 1.94
C TRP A 399 18.92 5.83 1.92
N THR A 400 17.77 5.38 2.43
CA THR A 400 16.49 6.07 2.32
C THR A 400 16.09 6.87 3.55
N ASN A 401 16.85 6.83 4.65
CA ASN A 401 16.57 7.62 5.85
C ASN A 401 16.39 9.10 5.48
N SER A 402 15.32 9.72 5.96
CA SER A 402 14.95 11.09 5.65
C SER A 402 15.88 12.13 6.28
N VAL A 403 16.62 11.76 7.34
CA VAL A 403 17.50 12.65 8.10
C VAL A 403 18.94 12.58 7.57
N ASP A 404 19.51 11.37 7.52
CA ASP A 404 20.94 11.13 7.25
C ASP A 404 21.19 10.08 6.15
N GLY A 405 20.16 9.76 5.35
CA GLY A 405 20.28 8.78 4.28
C GLY A 405 21.08 9.29 3.07
N HIS A 406 21.84 8.39 2.45
CA HIS A 406 22.67 8.70 1.28
C HIS A 406 21.90 9.29 0.09
N ILE A 407 20.61 8.94 -0.08
CA ILE A 407 19.77 9.56 -1.12
C ILE A 407 19.54 11.05 -0.83
N GLY A 408 19.28 11.40 0.43
CA GLY A 408 19.09 12.78 0.85
C GLY A 408 20.34 13.62 0.60
N GLU A 409 21.52 13.11 0.99
CA GLU A 409 22.81 13.76 0.74
C GLU A 409 23.08 13.98 -0.75
N ARG A 410 22.75 12.99 -1.59
CA ARG A 410 22.92 13.06 -3.04
C ARG A 410 21.96 14.07 -3.68
N ARG A 411 20.72 14.16 -3.19
CA ARG A 411 19.76 15.21 -3.63
C ARG A 411 20.31 16.59 -3.31
N GLN A 412 20.71 16.84 -2.06
CA GLN A 412 21.28 18.14 -1.66
C GLN A 412 22.53 18.51 -2.46
N THR A 413 23.40 17.53 -2.75
CA THR A 413 24.60 17.74 -3.56
C THR A 413 24.23 18.12 -5.00
N ASN A 414 23.25 17.45 -5.60
CA ASN A 414 22.76 17.79 -6.93
C ASN A 414 22.08 19.17 -6.97
N ASP A 415 21.29 19.53 -5.96
CA ASP A 415 20.64 20.85 -5.87
C ASP A 415 21.68 21.97 -5.83
N ARG A 416 22.76 21.80 -5.05
CA ARG A 416 23.89 22.75 -5.02
C ARG A 416 24.60 22.82 -6.37
N LEU A 417 24.84 21.67 -7.00
CA LEU A 417 25.47 21.61 -8.33
C LEU A 417 24.62 22.34 -9.37
N GLN A 418 23.31 22.14 -9.38
CA GLN A 418 22.40 22.82 -10.30
C GLN A 418 22.42 24.33 -10.12
N ARG A 419 22.41 24.83 -8.88
CA ARG A 419 22.58 26.27 -8.60
C ARG A 419 23.90 26.80 -9.15
N THR A 420 25.01 26.10 -8.87
CA THR A 420 26.33 26.50 -9.40
C THR A 420 26.38 26.49 -10.93
N LEU A 421 25.70 25.54 -11.59
CA LEU A 421 25.62 25.50 -13.05
C LEU A 421 24.74 26.63 -13.59
N SER A 422 23.66 26.99 -12.90
CA SER A 422 22.84 28.16 -13.22
C SER A 422 23.64 29.46 -13.12
N ASP A 423 24.38 29.66 -12.03
CA ASP A 423 25.22 30.85 -11.85
C ASP A 423 26.30 30.95 -12.95
N ARG A 424 26.82 29.80 -13.39
CA ARG A 424 27.78 29.73 -14.52
C ARG A 424 27.14 30.04 -15.86
N GLN A 425 25.87 29.67 -16.07
CA GLN A 425 25.13 30.04 -17.27
C GLN A 425 24.94 31.55 -17.29
N ASP A 426 24.51 32.16 -16.19
CA ASP A 426 24.34 33.61 -16.08
C ASP A 426 25.66 34.35 -16.34
N ALA A 427 26.78 33.84 -15.80
CA ALA A 427 28.10 34.42 -16.06
C ALA A 427 28.51 34.30 -17.54
N LEU A 428 28.21 33.17 -18.19
CA LEU A 428 28.51 32.95 -19.60
C LEU A 428 27.64 33.82 -20.52
N ASP A 429 26.37 33.99 -20.18
CA ASP A 429 25.44 34.88 -20.89
C ASP A 429 25.88 36.34 -20.79
N ASN A 430 26.36 36.76 -19.62
CA ASN A 430 26.97 38.08 -19.45
C ASN A 430 28.23 38.25 -20.30
N LEU A 431 29.08 37.23 -20.39
CA LEU A 431 30.28 37.24 -21.24
C LEU A 431 29.89 37.35 -22.72
N PHE A 432 28.90 36.57 -23.17
CA PHE A 432 28.34 36.65 -24.51
C PHE A 432 27.84 38.07 -24.80
N ASN A 433 26.98 38.63 -23.95
CA ASN A 433 26.41 39.96 -24.12
C ASN A 433 27.47 41.07 -24.18
N ASN A 434 28.50 41.00 -23.34
CA ASN A 434 29.61 41.96 -23.36
C ASN A 434 30.45 41.85 -24.64
N SER A 435 30.76 40.63 -25.07
CA SER A 435 31.48 40.39 -26.32
C SER A 435 30.67 40.87 -27.54
N TYR A 436 29.36 40.59 -27.55
CA TYR A 436 28.43 41.06 -28.57
C TYR A 436 28.42 42.59 -28.66
N LYS A 437 28.25 43.30 -27.52
CA LYS A 437 28.27 44.77 -27.49
C LYS A 437 29.59 45.34 -28.05
N ARG A 438 30.73 44.76 -27.68
CA ARG A 438 32.05 45.17 -28.18
C ARG A 438 32.17 44.95 -29.69
N TYR A 439 31.81 43.76 -30.19
CA TYR A 439 31.87 43.47 -31.62
C TYR A 439 30.90 44.33 -32.42
N LEU A 440 29.70 44.59 -31.89
CA LEU A 440 28.71 45.46 -32.51
C LEU A 440 29.28 46.88 -32.70
N GLN A 441 29.90 47.45 -31.66
CA GLN A 441 30.56 48.76 -31.76
C GLN A 441 31.66 48.77 -32.83
N GLN A 442 32.50 47.73 -32.87
CA GLN A 442 33.57 47.61 -33.86
C GLN A 442 33.04 47.51 -35.29
N PHE A 443 32.03 46.67 -35.54
CA PHE A 443 31.47 46.51 -36.88
C PHE A 443 30.64 47.72 -37.33
N THR A 444 29.95 48.41 -36.41
CA THR A 444 29.25 49.67 -36.74
C THR A 444 30.24 50.78 -37.11
N ALA A 445 31.37 50.88 -36.40
CA ALA A 445 32.44 51.80 -36.75
C ALA A 445 33.08 51.46 -38.10
N LEU A 446 33.34 50.18 -38.37
CA LEU A 446 33.85 49.72 -39.67
C LEU A 446 32.85 50.01 -40.81
N GLN A 447 31.56 49.80 -40.59
CA GLN A 447 30.53 50.12 -41.58
C GLN A 447 30.47 51.63 -41.85
N SER A 448 30.59 52.45 -40.81
CA SER A 448 30.62 53.91 -40.96
C SER A 448 31.85 54.36 -41.78
N LEU A 449 33.01 53.76 -41.52
CA LEU A 449 34.23 53.98 -42.29
C LEU A 449 34.06 53.53 -43.75
N GLN A 450 33.47 52.36 -43.99
CA GLN A 450 33.19 51.87 -45.35
C GLN A 450 32.25 52.80 -46.11
N ASN A 451 31.20 53.30 -45.45
CA ASN A 451 30.27 54.26 -46.04
C ASN A 451 30.97 55.58 -46.38
N GLN A 452 31.82 56.11 -45.49
CA GLN A 452 32.63 57.30 -45.76
C GLN A 452 33.61 57.08 -46.92
N MET A 453 34.28 55.92 -46.96
CA MET A 453 35.16 55.56 -48.08
C MET A 453 34.38 55.42 -49.40
N SER A 454 33.18 54.82 -49.38
CA SER A 454 32.32 54.71 -50.54
C SER A 454 31.82 56.07 -51.03
N GLN A 455 31.51 56.99 -50.12
CA GLN A 455 31.15 58.37 -50.46
C GLN A 455 32.34 59.13 -51.04
N ASN A 456 33.53 59.02 -50.44
CA ASN A 456 34.75 59.66 -50.93
C ASN A 456 35.15 59.11 -52.30
N THR A 457 35.09 57.80 -52.52
CA THR A 457 35.36 57.18 -53.82
C THR A 457 34.31 57.55 -54.86
N GLY A 458 33.03 57.64 -54.48
CA GLY A 458 31.98 58.18 -55.34
C GLY A 458 32.21 59.64 -55.73
N LEU A 459 32.64 60.48 -54.78
CA LEU A 459 33.03 61.87 -55.03
C LEU A 459 34.24 61.96 -55.95
N PHE A 460 35.30 61.18 -55.71
CA PHE A 460 36.46 61.11 -56.61
C PHE A 460 36.06 60.62 -58.00
N SER A 461 35.25 59.57 -58.09
CA SER A 461 34.75 59.06 -59.37
C SER A 461 33.93 60.11 -60.12
N ALA A 462 33.08 60.88 -59.43
CA ALA A 462 32.35 61.99 -60.05
C ALA A 462 33.29 63.11 -60.50
N LEU A 463 34.27 63.48 -59.68
CA LEU A 463 35.27 64.51 -59.98
C LEU A 463 36.18 64.16 -61.18
N PHE A 464 36.45 62.87 -61.38
CA PHE A 464 37.31 62.37 -62.45
C PHE A 464 36.54 61.85 -63.68
N ALA A 465 35.26 61.47 -63.56
CA ALA A 465 34.42 61.12 -64.70
C ALA A 465 34.05 62.33 -65.55
N ASP A 466 33.84 63.50 -64.92
CA ASP A 466 33.56 64.77 -65.61
C ASP A 466 34.73 65.28 -66.47
N LYS A 467 35.93 64.70 -66.35
CA LYS A 467 37.09 65.00 -67.21
C LYS A 467 37.24 64.07 -68.42
N SER A 468 36.35 63.09 -68.60
CA SER A 468 36.40 62.14 -69.73
C SER A 468 35.39 62.41 -70.84
N SER A 469 34.54 63.42 -70.71
CA SER A 469 33.57 63.85 -71.72
C SER A 469 33.83 65.27 -72.26
N SER A 470 35.09 65.59 -72.56
CA SER A 470 35.47 66.77 -73.36
C SER A 470 36.59 66.42 -74.32
#